data_AF-A0A453QJY5-F1
#
_entry.id   AF-A0A453QJY5-F1
#
_cell.length_a   1.000
_cell.length_b   1.000
_cell.length_c   1.000
_cell.angle_alpha   90.00
_cell.angle_beta   90.00
_cell.angle_gamma   90.00
#
_symmetry.space_group_name_H-M   'P 1'
#
loop_
_entity.id
_entity.type
_entity.pdbx_description
1 polymer ?
#
loop_
_entity_poly.entity_id
_entity_poly.type
_entity_poly.pdbx_seq_one_letter_code
_entity_poly.pdbx_strand_id
1 'polypeptide(L)' 'ALYDTMLSLKSPIGTHCLGFAFNLAGFILAAGQKGSRTGMPLCRVSLQSPAGAARGQVW' A
#
# COMPACT_ATOMS: atom_id res chain seq x y z
N ALA A 1 -2.13 -8.07 -6.97
CA ALA A 1 -1.80 -7.58 -8.33
C ALA A 1 -0.76 -6.47 -8.27
N LEU A 2 -1.09 -5.22 -7.91
CA LEU A 2 -0.12 -4.10 -7.91
C LEU A 2 1.17 -4.36 -7.09
N TYR A 3 1.03 -4.89 -5.88
CA TYR A 3 2.19 -5.26 -5.07
C TYR A 3 3.06 -6.35 -5.72
N ASP A 4 2.41 -7.31 -6.38
CA ASP A 4 3.08 -8.44 -7.03
C ASP A 4 3.82 -7.99 -8.30
N THR A 5 3.21 -7.07 -9.07
CA THR A 5 3.88 -6.44 -10.19
C THR A 5 5.09 -5.63 -9.72
N MET A 6 4.98 -4.94 -8.59
CA MET A 6 6.12 -4.20 -8.02
C MET A 6 7.29 -5.14 -7.67
N LEU A 7 7.03 -6.37 -7.23
CA LEU A 7 8.09 -7.34 -6.95
C LEU A 7 8.63 -8.05 -8.19
N SER A 8 7.79 -8.24 -9.22
CA SER A 8 8.19 -8.89 -10.47
C SER A 8 9.11 -7.99 -11.32
N LEU A 9 8.98 -6.67 -11.20
CA LEU A 9 9.87 -5.73 -11.87
C LEU A 9 11.27 -5.73 -11.23
N LYS A 10 12.31 -5.84 -12.06
CA LYS A 10 13.72 -5.74 -11.66
C LYS A 10 14.14 -4.30 -11.35
N SER A 11 13.34 -3.33 -11.76
CA SER A 11 13.59 -1.89 -11.62
C SER A 11 13.24 -1.39 -10.20
N PRO A 12 14.01 -0.43 -9.65
CA PRO A 12 13.71 0.15 -8.34
C PRO A 12 12.43 0.98 -8.40
N ILE A 13 11.44 0.65 -7.56
CA ILE A 13 10.16 1.36 -7.50
C ILE A 13 10.16 2.36 -6.34
N GLY A 14 10.08 3.65 -6.68
CA GLY A 14 9.85 4.72 -5.71
C GLY A 14 8.36 5.01 -5.54
N THR A 15 7.93 5.24 -4.31
CA THR A 15 6.53 5.54 -3.99
C THR A 15 6.42 6.95 -3.40
N HIS A 16 5.51 7.75 -3.96
CA HIS A 16 5.34 9.16 -3.62
C HIS A 16 3.88 9.44 -3.27
N CYS A 17 3.62 9.85 -2.03
CA CYS A 17 2.28 10.22 -1.60
C CYS A 17 1.97 11.69 -1.88
N LEU A 18 1.03 11.91 -2.79
CA LEU A 18 0.47 13.21 -3.12
C LEU A 18 -0.97 13.27 -2.59
N GLY A 19 -1.20 14.04 -1.53
CA GLY A 19 -2.53 14.20 -0.91
C GLY A 19 -2.89 13.11 0.10
N PHE A 20 -3.30 11.93 -0.35
CA PHE A 20 -3.85 10.91 0.57
C PHE A 20 -3.53 9.47 0.15
N ALA A 21 -3.25 8.60 1.12
CA ALA A 21 -3.15 7.16 0.93
C ALA A 21 -3.91 6.41 2.03
N PHE A 22 -5.06 5.86 1.67
CA PHE A 22 -5.94 5.10 2.57
C PHE A 22 -5.96 3.62 2.19
N ASN A 23 -6.10 2.74 3.18
CA ASN A 23 -6.25 1.29 3.00
C ASN A 23 -5.08 0.66 2.21
N LEU A 24 -5.38 0.04 1.07
CA LEU A 24 -4.41 -0.61 0.19
C LEU A 24 -3.38 0.38 -0.39
N ALA A 25 -3.75 1.65 -0.58
CA ALA A 25 -2.81 2.66 -1.06
C ALA A 25 -1.68 2.93 -0.05
N GLY A 26 -2.00 2.91 1.26
CA GLY A 26 -0.99 3.02 2.31
C GLY A 26 -0.05 1.80 2.35
N PHE A 27 -0.60 0.61 2.10
CA PHE A 27 0.20 -0.62 1.98
C PHE A 27 1.15 -0.58 0.78
N ILE A 28 0.66 -0.16 -0.39
CA ILE A 28 1.46 -0.02 -1.60
C ILE A 28 2.52 1.09 -1.45
N LEU A 29 2.20 2.20 -0.78
CA LEU A 29 3.19 3.22 -0.46
C LEU A 29 4.35 2.64 0.35
N ALA A 30 4.06 1.81 1.35
CA ALA A 30 5.08 1.17 2.19
C ALA A 30 5.93 0.14 1.43
N ALA A 31 5.35 -0.48 0.39
CA ALA A 31 5.99 -1.48 -0.46
C ALA A 31 7.08 -0.95 -1.40
N GLY A 32 7.19 0.37 -1.55
CA GLY A 32 8.27 0.99 -2.32
C GLY A 32 9.66 0.66 -1.77
N GLN A 33 10.68 0.85 -2.61
CA GLN A 33 12.06 0.56 -2.24
C GLN A 33 12.49 1.37 -1.02
N LYS A 34 13.22 0.73 -0.09
CA LYS A 34 13.82 1.40 1.08
C LYS A 34 14.62 2.63 0.62
N GLY A 35 14.32 3.79 1.21
CA GLY A 35 14.95 5.08 0.87
C GLY A 35 14.27 5.87 -0.27
N SER A 36 13.36 5.26 -1.03
CA SER A 36 12.61 5.91 -2.11
C SER A 36 11.10 5.99 -1.81
N ARG A 37 10.76 6.18 -0.53
CA ARG A 37 9.39 6.33 -0.06
C ARG A 37 9.25 7.73 0.52
N THR A 38 8.51 8.59 -0.17
CA THR A 38 8.31 9.97 0.26
C THR A 38 6.84 10.35 0.24
N GLY A 39 6.49 11.35 1.03
CA GLY A 39 5.16 11.92 1.06
C GLY A 39 5.26 13.42 1.21
N MET A 40 4.31 14.14 0.60
CA MET A 40 4.19 15.57 0.85
C MET A 40 3.93 15.83 2.33
N PRO A 41 4.37 16.98 2.87
CA PRO A 41 4.24 17.30 4.30
C PRO A 41 2.78 17.35 4.78
N LEU A 42 1.84 17.63 3.88
CA LEU A 42 0.39 17.67 4.14
C LEU A 42 -0.31 16.35 3.77
N CYS A 43 0.42 15.33 3.34
CA CYS A 43 -0.22 14.07 2.97
C CYS A 43 -0.73 13.33 4.20
N ARG A 44 -1.86 12.65 4.06
CA ARG A 44 -2.41 11.79 5.10
C ARG A 44 -2.36 10.33 4.67
N VAL A 45 -1.68 9.52 5.47
CA VAL A 45 -1.63 8.07 5.30
C VAL A 45 -2.42 7.44 6.43
N SER A 46 -3.38 6.58 6.10
CA SER A 46 -4.14 5.84 7.11
C SER A 46 -4.21 4.37 6.73
N LEU A 47 -3.82 3.53 7.68
CA LEU A 47 -3.86 2.10 7.55
C LEU A 47 -5.09 1.59 8.31
N GLN A 48 -6.08 1.12 7.57
CA GLN A 48 -7.21 0.43 8.16
C GLN A 48 -6.92 -1.06 8.22
N SER A 49 -7.32 -1.70 9.32
CA SER A 49 -7.31 -3.16 9.41
C SER A 49 -8.16 -3.75 8.27
N PRO A 50 -7.70 -4.83 7.61
CA PRO A 50 -8.52 -5.52 6.63
C PRO A 50 -9.80 -5.98 7.32
N ALA A 51 -10.94 -5.54 6.80
CA ALA A 51 -12.24 -5.98 7.30
C ALA A 51 -12.44 -7.45 6.88
N GLY A 52 -12.32 -8.36 7.84
CA GLY A 52 -12.58 -9.77 7.64
C GLY A 52 -14.07 -10.06 7.65
N ALA A 53 -14.67 -10.29 6.48
CA ALA A 53 -16.00 -10.89 6.38
C ALA A 53 -15.86 -12.40 6.21
N ALA A 54 -15.65 -13.12 7.31
CA ALA A 54 -15.75 -14.58 7.30
C ALA A 54 -17.23 -14.98 7.46
N ARG A 55 -17.89 -15.27 6.33
CA ARG A 55 -19.21 -15.93 6.33
C ARG A 55 -19.01 -17.39 5.93
N GLY A 56 -18.76 -18.25 6.91
CA GLY A 56 -18.81 -19.70 6.73
C GLY A 56 -20.21 -20.20 7.07
N GLN A 57 -20.79 -21.02 6.20
CA GLN A 57 -21.83 -21.95 6.64
C GLN A 57 -21.08 -23.07 7.35
N VAL A 58 -21.31 -23.23 8.65
CA VAL A 58 -20.86 -24.43 9.37
C VAL A 58 -21.83 -25.56 9.01
N TRP A 59 -21.36 -26.51 8.22
CA TRP A 59 -21.97 -27.84 8.01
C TRP A 59 -20.86 -28.88 8.04
#